data_AF-A0A953P7H1-F1
#
_entry.id   AF-A0A953P7H1-F1
#
_cell.length_a   1.000
_cell.length_b   1.000
_cell.length_c   1.000
_cell.angle_alpha   90.00
_cell.angle_beta   90.00
_cell.angle_gamma   90.00
#
_symmetry.space_group_name_H-M   'P 1'
#
loop_
_entity.id
_entity.type
_entity.pdbx_description
1 polymer ?
#
loop_
_entity_poly.entity_id
_entity_poly.type
_entity_poly.pdbx_seq_one_letter_code
_entity_poly.pdbx_strand_id
1 'polypeptide(L)'
;MASDYLLKTEPADYSFADLLRDGVTEWEGVANPAAVKNLREMVPGARLVIYETGARKSAVGTAVVVSVDATDAKRPVVRIKAGRAIAAVGLEQIKAEKVFRDSPLVRQGRLSVVALSREQYKFLTGE
;
A
#
# COMPACT_ATOMS: atom_id res chain seq x y z
N MET A 1 3.95 -3.40 -16.31
CA MET A 1 4.34 -2.77 -15.03
C MET A 1 3.13 -2.86 -14.11
N ALA A 2 3.32 -3.13 -12.82
CA ALA A 2 2.19 -3.18 -11.89
C ALA A 2 1.62 -1.76 -11.74
N SER A 3 0.31 -1.62 -11.92
CA SER A 3 -0.38 -0.32 -11.77
C SER A 3 -0.92 -0.11 -10.36
N ASP A 4 -0.84 -1.16 -9.53
CA ASP A 4 -1.51 -1.26 -8.24
C ASP A 4 -0.51 -1.68 -7.16
N TYR A 5 -0.57 -1.03 -6.00
CA TYR A 5 0.32 -1.30 -4.88
C TYR A 5 -0.43 -1.28 -3.55
N LEU A 6 0.17 -1.90 -2.54
CA LEU A 6 -0.26 -1.85 -1.16
C LEU A 6 0.84 -1.22 -0.30
N LEU A 7 0.46 -0.26 0.53
CA LEU A 7 1.35 0.40 1.47
C LEU A 7 0.96 0.03 2.88
N LYS A 8 1.92 -0.47 3.65
CA LYS A 8 1.75 -0.83 5.06
C LYS A 8 2.09 0.37 5.93
N THR A 9 1.24 0.63 6.92
CA THR A 9 1.46 1.63 7.97
C THR A 9 1.06 1.08 9.33
N GLU A 10 1.70 1.57 10.39
CA GLU A 10 1.28 1.29 11.76
C GLU A 10 0.31 2.39 12.21
N PRO A 11 -0.91 2.05 12.66
CA PRO A 11 -1.91 3.04 13.06
C PRO A 11 -1.47 3.96 14.20
N ALA A 12 -0.48 3.53 15.00
CA ALA A 12 0.10 4.33 16.07
C ALA A 12 0.98 5.47 15.53
N ASP A 13 1.57 5.31 14.35
CA ASP A 13 2.41 6.32 13.69
C ASP A 13 1.58 7.16 12.72
N TYR A 14 0.84 6.50 11.83
CA TYR A 14 -0.03 7.15 10.84
C TYR A 14 -1.14 6.21 10.38
N SER A 15 -2.38 6.47 10.81
CA SER A 15 -3.53 5.62 10.47
C SER A 15 -4.17 5.99 9.13
N PHE A 16 -5.02 5.12 8.60
CA PHE A 16 -5.84 5.51 7.43
C PHE A 16 -6.83 6.64 7.77
N ALA A 17 -7.27 6.75 9.03
CA ALA A 17 -8.11 7.85 9.46
C ALA A 17 -7.36 9.20 9.41
N ASP A 18 -6.07 9.21 9.73
CA ASP A 18 -5.22 10.41 9.56
C ASP A 18 -5.11 10.78 8.08
N LEU A 19 -4.88 9.80 7.20
CA LEU A 19 -4.86 10.04 5.76
C LEU A 19 -6.18 10.63 5.24
N LEU A 20 -7.32 10.14 5.71
CA LEU A 20 -8.63 10.68 5.34
C LEU A 20 -8.81 12.13 5.81
N ARG A 21 -8.35 12.45 7.03
CA ARG A 21 -8.40 13.81 7.58
C ARG A 21 -7.51 14.76 6.78
N ASP A 22 -6.29 14.35 6.50
CA ASP A 22 -5.28 15.19 5.85
C ASP A 22 -5.56 15.32 4.34
N GLY A 23 -6.23 14.32 3.76
CA GLY A 23 -6.63 14.24 2.36
C GLY A 23 -5.48 13.91 1.41
N VAL A 24 -4.30 14.49 1.62
CA VAL A 24 -3.07 14.22 0.86
C VAL A 24 -1.89 14.23 1.82
N THR A 25 -1.00 13.24 1.69
CA THR A 25 0.22 13.14 2.49
C THR A 25 1.43 12.74 1.64
N GLU A 26 2.62 12.88 2.21
CA GLU A 26 3.87 12.39 1.64
C GLU A 26 4.21 11.03 2.25
N TRP A 27 4.46 10.05 1.39
CA TRP A 27 4.86 8.71 1.79
C TRP A 27 6.37 8.58 1.67
N GLU A 28 7.03 8.54 2.83
CA GLU A 28 8.47 8.46 2.96
C GLU A 28 8.91 7.42 4.01
N GLY A 29 10.17 7.45 4.45
CA GLY A 29 10.68 6.57 5.52
C GLY A 29 10.90 5.10 5.12
N VAL A 30 10.74 4.76 3.85
CA VAL A 30 10.90 3.39 3.35
C VAL A 30 12.37 3.07 3.11
N ALA A 31 12.93 2.13 3.87
CA ALA A 31 14.34 1.73 3.76
C ALA A 31 14.58 0.37 3.07
N ASN A 32 13.56 -0.49 2.97
CA ASN A 32 13.72 -1.80 2.35
C ASN A 32 13.98 -1.64 0.83
N PRO A 33 15.08 -2.18 0.26
CA PRO A 33 15.42 -1.97 -1.14
C PRO A 33 14.35 -2.37 -2.15
N ALA A 34 13.60 -3.46 -1.88
CA ALA A 34 12.51 -3.89 -2.75
C ALA A 34 11.30 -2.94 -2.65
N ALA A 35 11.01 -2.42 -1.46
CA ALA A 35 9.95 -1.43 -1.26
C ALA A 35 10.32 -0.07 -1.89
N VAL A 36 11.57 0.37 -1.74
CA VAL A 36 12.12 1.57 -2.40
C VAL A 36 12.00 1.44 -3.92
N LYS A 37 12.36 0.28 -4.48
CA LYS A 37 12.17 0.01 -5.90
C LYS A 37 10.70 0.15 -6.30
N ASN A 38 9.76 -0.44 -5.55
CA ASN A 38 8.34 -0.33 -5.84
C ASN A 38 7.85 1.13 -5.83
N LEU A 39 8.28 1.95 -4.86
CA LEU A 39 7.93 3.38 -4.82
C LEU A 39 8.43 4.13 -6.06
N ARG A 40 9.66 3.85 -6.50
CA ARG A 40 10.24 4.48 -7.70
C ARG A 40 9.53 4.08 -9.00
N GLU A 41 8.97 2.88 -9.05
CA GLU A 41 8.25 2.38 -10.21
C GLU A 41 6.79 2.86 -10.28
N MET A 42 6.29 3.52 -9.21
CA MET A 42 4.96 4.14 -9.23
C MET A 42 4.89 5.29 -10.23
N VAL A 43 3.66 5.54 -10.70
CA VAL A 43 3.34 6.67 -11.58
C VAL A 43 2.13 7.43 -11.02
N PRO A 44 2.00 8.74 -11.28
CA PRO A 44 0.77 9.48 -10.99
C PRO A 44 -0.46 8.74 -11.52
N GLY A 45 -1.48 8.61 -10.67
CA GLY A 45 -2.70 7.85 -10.97
C GLY A 45 -2.64 6.36 -10.62
N ALA A 46 -1.48 5.81 -10.22
CA ALA A 46 -1.39 4.43 -9.74
C ALA A 46 -2.27 4.24 -8.50
N ARG A 47 -2.96 3.10 -8.45
CA ARG A 47 -3.95 2.80 -7.40
C ARG A 47 -3.27 2.15 -6.21
N LEU A 48 -3.68 2.57 -5.03
CA LEU A 48 -3.07 2.15 -3.78
C LEU A 48 -4.10 1.54 -2.84
N VAL A 49 -3.66 0.56 -2.07
CA VAL A 49 -4.37 0.02 -0.90
C VAL A 49 -3.59 0.37 0.35
N ILE A 50 -4.26 0.94 1.35
CA ILE A 50 -3.68 1.20 2.66
C ILE A 50 -3.96 0.00 3.56
N TYR A 51 -2.87 -0.57 4.07
CA TYR A 51 -2.89 -1.72 4.95
C TYR A 51 -2.33 -1.33 6.31
N GLU A 52 -3.15 -1.49 7.34
CA GLU A 52 -2.71 -1.31 8.72
C GLU A 52 -2.05 -2.60 9.21
N THR A 53 -0.87 -2.45 9.82
CA THR A 53 -0.09 -3.55 10.41
C THR A 53 0.13 -3.33 11.92
N GLY A 54 0.77 -4.30 12.57
CA GLY A 54 0.95 -4.31 14.03
C GLY A 54 -0.22 -4.99 14.73
N ALA A 55 -0.97 -4.22 15.53
CA ALA A 55 -2.11 -4.72 16.31
C ALA A 55 -3.32 -5.07 15.42
N ARG A 56 -3.56 -4.30 14.36
CA ARG A 56 -4.52 -4.61 13.29
C ARG A 56 -3.74 -5.00 12.05
N LYS A 57 -4.16 -6.07 11.37
CA LYS A 57 -3.49 -6.61 10.18
C LYS A 57 -4.53 -6.73 9.07
N SER A 58 -4.84 -5.61 8.43
CA SER A 58 -5.95 -5.52 7.48
C SER A 58 -5.76 -4.41 6.46
N ALA A 59 -6.24 -4.65 5.24
CA ALA A 59 -6.49 -3.57 4.27
C ALA A 59 -7.73 -2.80 4.71
N VAL A 60 -7.65 -1.47 4.78
CA VAL A 60 -8.69 -0.61 5.37
C VAL A 60 -9.16 0.53 4.47
N GLY A 61 -8.36 0.88 3.46
CA GLY A 61 -8.67 2.01 2.59
C GLY A 61 -7.98 1.95 1.24
N THR A 62 -8.42 2.81 0.34
CA THR A 62 -7.74 3.07 -0.93
C THR A 62 -7.05 4.43 -0.90
N ALA A 63 -6.07 4.59 -1.78
CA ALA A 63 -5.41 5.85 -2.08
C ALA A 63 -4.98 5.88 -3.55
N VAL A 64 -4.49 7.01 -4.01
CA VAL A 64 -3.95 7.18 -5.37
C VAL A 64 -2.65 7.97 -5.33
N VAL A 65 -1.69 7.60 -6.17
CA VAL A 65 -0.45 8.36 -6.33
C VAL A 65 -0.74 9.70 -7.01
N VAL A 66 -0.31 10.79 -6.40
CA VAL A 66 -0.39 12.15 -6.96
C VAL A 66 0.89 12.48 -7.72
N SER A 67 2.04 12.23 -7.10
CA SER A 67 3.35 12.50 -7.68
C SER A 67 4.42 11.61 -7.05
N VAL A 68 5.52 11.40 -7.77
CA VAL A 68 6.68 10.64 -7.30
C VAL A 68 7.91 11.53 -7.45
N ASP A 69 8.60 11.80 -6.34
CA ASP A 69 9.93 12.39 -6.35
C ASP A 69 10.95 11.29 -6.05
N ALA A 70 11.75 10.95 -7.05
CA ALA A 70 12.82 9.95 -6.95
C ALA A 70 14.20 10.56 -7.20
N THR A 71 14.36 11.87 -6.94
CA THR A 71 15.64 12.58 -7.06
C THR A 71 16.72 11.92 -6.21
N ASP A 72 16.38 11.54 -4.96
CA ASP A 72 17.16 10.57 -4.19
C ASP A 72 16.65 9.15 -4.45
N ALA A 73 17.40 8.40 -5.27
CA ALA A 73 17.07 7.02 -5.63
C ALA A 73 17.01 6.04 -4.42
N LYS A 74 17.59 6.41 -3.27
CA LYS A 74 17.53 5.60 -2.04
C LYS A 74 16.35 5.97 -1.16
N ARG A 75 15.81 7.19 -1.29
CA ARG A 75 14.74 7.74 -0.46
C ARG A 75 13.69 8.43 -1.34
N PRO A 76 12.97 7.68 -2.19
CA PRO A 76 11.87 8.25 -2.97
C PRO A 76 10.77 8.73 -2.03
N VAL A 77 10.18 9.88 -2.37
CA VAL A 77 9.03 10.45 -1.69
C VAL A 77 7.84 10.37 -2.64
N VAL A 78 6.76 9.72 -2.22
CA VAL A 78 5.56 9.57 -3.04
C VAL A 78 4.42 10.33 -2.40
N ARG A 79 3.88 11.33 -3.09
CA ARG A 79 2.70 12.04 -2.60
C ARG A 79 1.46 11.21 -2.93
N ILE A 80 0.65 10.90 -1.91
CA ILE A 80 -0.56 10.08 -2.08
C ILE A 80 -1.79 10.85 -1.61
N LYS A 81 -2.91 10.64 -2.29
CA LYS A 81 -4.21 11.21 -1.95
C LYS A 81 -5.11 10.11 -1.39
N ALA A 82 -5.80 10.42 -0.30
CA ALA A 82 -6.80 9.56 0.30
C ALA A 82 -7.91 9.22 -0.71
N GLY A 83 -8.25 7.94 -0.79
CA GLY A 83 -9.39 7.44 -1.54
C GLY A 83 -10.59 7.23 -0.63
N ARG A 84 -11.17 6.03 -0.68
CA ARG A 84 -12.34 5.64 0.12
C ARG A 84 -11.96 4.60 1.17
N ALA A 85 -12.71 4.57 2.27
CA ALA A 85 -12.70 3.42 3.17
C ALA A 85 -13.27 2.18 2.46
N ILE A 86 -12.73 1.01 2.80
CA ILE A 86 -13.20 -0.29 2.31
C ILE A 86 -13.60 -1.16 3.50
N ALA A 87 -14.38 -2.22 3.24
CA ALA A 87 -14.59 -3.25 4.25
C ALA A 87 -13.23 -3.86 4.61
N ALA A 88 -12.92 -3.92 5.92
CA ALA A 88 -11.60 -4.35 6.36
C ALA A 88 -11.33 -5.80 5.94
N VAL A 89 -10.30 -6.02 5.12
CA VAL A 89 -9.89 -7.36 4.68
C VAL A 89 -8.68 -7.79 5.51
N GLY A 90 -8.90 -8.74 6.42
CA GLY A 90 -7.87 -9.20 7.36
C GLY A 90 -6.83 -10.12 6.71
N LEU A 91 -5.63 -10.17 7.29
CA LEU A 91 -4.53 -11.02 6.81
C LEU A 91 -4.91 -12.50 6.66
N GLU A 92 -5.73 -13.03 7.57
CA GLU A 92 -6.17 -14.43 7.51
C GLU A 92 -7.08 -14.69 6.30
N GLN A 93 -7.96 -13.73 5.95
CA GLN A 93 -8.76 -13.81 4.73
C GLN A 93 -7.87 -13.74 3.49
N ILE A 94 -6.90 -12.83 3.49
CA ILE A 94 -5.92 -12.69 2.39
C ILE A 94 -5.16 -14.00 2.18
N LYS A 95 -4.69 -14.65 3.25
CA LYS A 95 -3.95 -15.93 3.15
C LYS A 95 -4.80 -17.10 2.68
N ALA A 96 -6.09 -17.10 2.98
CA ALA A 96 -7.01 -18.14 2.55
C ALA A 96 -7.26 -18.10 1.03
N GLU A 97 -7.05 -16.95 0.40
CA GLU A 97 -7.30 -16.76 -1.01
C GLU A 97 -6.16 -17.20 -1.92
N LYS A 98 -6.54 -17.98 -2.95
CA LYS A 98 -5.57 -18.56 -3.90
C LYS A 98 -4.78 -17.49 -4.66
N VAL A 99 -5.38 -16.34 -4.93
CA VAL A 99 -4.76 -15.23 -5.66
C VAL A 99 -3.58 -14.60 -4.88
N PHE A 100 -3.51 -14.80 -3.56
CA PHE A 100 -2.44 -14.30 -2.70
C PHE A 100 -1.38 -15.34 -2.35
N ARG A 101 -1.54 -16.60 -2.75
CA ARG A 101 -0.62 -17.70 -2.41
C ARG A 101 0.84 -17.36 -2.69
N ASP A 102 1.09 -16.74 -3.83
CA ASP A 102 2.43 -16.35 -4.29
C ASP A 102 2.72 -14.85 -4.12
N SER A 103 1.81 -14.11 -3.45
CA SER A 103 1.94 -12.66 -3.26
C SER A 103 3.11 -12.32 -2.32
N PRO A 104 3.90 -11.28 -2.62
CA PRO A 104 4.90 -10.77 -1.69
C PRO A 104 4.28 -10.30 -0.36
N LEU A 105 2.98 -9.95 -0.34
CA LEU A 105 2.27 -9.59 0.88
C LEU A 105 2.30 -10.73 1.92
N VAL A 106 2.10 -11.98 1.44
CA VAL A 106 2.07 -13.18 2.27
C VAL A 106 3.47 -13.75 2.47
N ARG A 107 4.29 -13.77 1.41
CA ARG A 107 5.62 -14.40 1.43
C ARG A 107 6.71 -13.52 2.06
N GLN A 108 6.54 -12.19 2.06
CA GLN A 108 7.53 -11.23 2.53
C GLN A 108 6.94 -10.31 3.60
N GLY A 109 6.84 -10.81 4.84
CA GLY A 109 6.22 -10.08 5.95
C GLY A 109 6.83 -8.70 6.22
N ARG A 110 8.15 -8.54 6.02
CA ARG A 110 8.91 -7.29 6.24
C ARG A 110 8.83 -6.29 5.07
N LEU A 111 8.16 -6.63 3.97
CA LEU A 111 7.99 -5.73 2.84
C LEU A 111 6.84 -4.75 3.12
N SER A 112 7.12 -3.45 3.18
CA SER A 112 6.14 -2.40 3.49
C SER A 112 5.41 -1.84 2.27
N VAL A 113 6.03 -1.89 1.08
CA VAL A 113 5.41 -1.49 -0.18
C VAL A 113 5.38 -2.70 -1.10
N VAL A 114 4.18 -3.15 -1.42
CA VAL A 114 3.95 -4.42 -2.11
C VAL A 114 3.27 -4.17 -3.45
N ALA A 115 3.85 -4.64 -4.55
CA ALA A 115 3.16 -4.65 -5.83
C ALA A 115 1.99 -5.65 -5.82
N LEU A 116 0.85 -5.24 -6.37
CA LEU A 116 -0.36 -6.06 -6.47
C LEU A 116 -0.65 -6.40 -7.92
N SER A 117 -1.23 -7.59 -8.13
CA SER A 117 -1.95 -7.86 -9.38
C SER A 117 -3.31 -7.19 -9.38
N ARG A 118 -3.91 -7.01 -10.55
CA ARG A 118 -5.26 -6.46 -10.69
C ARG A 118 -6.30 -7.27 -9.90
N GLU A 119 -6.17 -8.59 -9.88
CA GLU A 119 -7.06 -9.49 -9.15
C GLU A 119 -6.91 -9.34 -7.63
N GLN A 120 -5.68 -9.18 -7.15
CA GLN A 120 -5.41 -8.91 -5.73
C GLN A 120 -5.98 -7.56 -5.31
N TYR A 121 -5.81 -6.51 -6.13
CA TYR A 121 -6.38 -5.20 -5.87
C TYR A 121 -7.91 -5.25 -5.77
N LYS A 122 -8.56 -5.90 -6.74
CA LYS A 122 -10.01 -6.09 -6.75
C LYS A 122 -10.51 -6.79 -5.49
N PHE A 123 -9.88 -7.91 -5.12
CA PHE A 123 -10.24 -8.64 -3.91
C PHE A 123 -10.15 -7.76 -2.66
N LEU A 124 -9.08 -6.97 -2.51
CA LEU A 124 -8.91 -6.10 -1.34
C LEU A 124 -9.91 -4.95 -1.31
N THR A 125 -10.30 -4.42 -2.47
CA THR A 125 -11.13 -3.20 -2.56
C THR A 125 -12.61 -3.46 -2.75
N GLY A 126 -13.00 -4.72 -3.01
CA GLY A 126 -14.36 -5.12 -3.32
C GLY A 126 -14.86 -4.63 -4.69
N GLU A 127 -13.95 -4.39 -5.64
CA GLU A 127 -14.26 -4.10 -7.06
C GLU A 127 -14.44 -5.37 -7.89
#